data_AF-A0A9D9BX70-F1
#
_entry.id   AF-A0A9D9BX70-F1
#
_cell.length_a   1.000
_cell.length_b   1.000
_cell.length_c   1.000
_cell.angle_alpha   90.00
_cell.angle_beta   90.00
_cell.angle_gamma   90.00
#
_symmetry.space_group_name_H-M   'P 1'
#
loop_
_entity.id
_entity.type
_entity.pdbx_description
1 polymer ?
#
loop_
_entity_poly.entity_id
_entity_poly.type
_entity_poly.pdbx_seq_one_letter_code
_entity_poly.pdbx_strand_id
1 'polypeptide(L)'
;MKLSRKFFTSLFVSSILVTQTTPINADDWDYWAVKQNADATGKGYDFYTVNNDTGEATLRDTKCWVMPNYGGMCETGLGSDSAYVDPTSGDLWFTTPANEIYSYNLETDTWTDRGDEWRGNYTVVKPRSSVSNTSDGSINIGSGSDILLKKTSSGEYHIGQNSLVSKEESNTQKLWGTDSSGNKIPINIVDSELQIDGTGVQSQITSNATNITSNDTDISSNASNISSNDTDIASNASNISSNDTDIASNASNISSNDTDIASNASNISSNDTDISALQGLISTKSGSTTTARIGDSTKNTLEIGPTTN
;
A
#
# COMPACT_ATOMS: atom_id res chain seq x y z
N MET A 1 28.43 39.45 41.83
CA MET A 1 29.19 40.41 41.00
C MET A 1 28.55 40.44 39.61
N LYS A 2 28.56 41.63 39.01
CA LYS A 2 27.77 42.15 37.87
C LYS A 2 28.02 41.51 36.49
N LEU A 3 26.97 41.57 35.64
CA LEU A 3 26.91 41.81 34.17
C LEU A 3 27.51 40.73 33.24
N SER A 4 27.13 40.52 31.96
CA SER A 4 26.03 40.85 31.04
C SER A 4 26.56 40.47 29.63
N ARG A 5 25.73 39.97 28.69
CA ARG A 5 25.55 40.54 27.33
C ARG A 5 24.84 39.57 26.37
N LYS A 6 23.93 40.18 25.61
CA LYS A 6 23.12 39.68 24.49
C LYS A 6 23.98 39.38 23.27
N PHE A 7 23.52 38.48 22.39
CA PHE A 7 23.58 38.68 20.94
C PHE A 7 22.44 37.93 20.23
N PHE A 8 21.70 38.65 19.40
CA PHE A 8 20.61 38.23 18.54
C PHE A 8 21.08 38.46 17.10
N THR A 9 20.91 37.48 16.22
CA THR A 9 20.89 37.60 14.74
C THR A 9 20.33 36.26 14.22
N SER A 10 19.47 36.13 13.22
CA SER A 10 18.75 37.03 12.33
C SER A 10 17.93 36.14 11.37
N LEU A 11 16.85 36.69 10.81
CA LEU A 11 16.17 36.39 9.53
C LEU A 11 14.73 35.83 9.57
N PHE A 12 13.85 36.70 9.05
CA PHE A 12 12.44 36.60 8.66
C PHE A 12 12.17 35.39 7.73
N VAL A 13 10.97 34.80 7.64
CA VAL A 13 9.75 35.36 7.01
C VAL A 13 8.51 34.51 7.36
N SER A 14 7.40 35.22 7.64
CA SER A 14 5.99 34.82 7.46
C SER A 14 5.47 33.54 8.12
N SER A 15 4.82 33.72 9.27
CA SER A 15 3.47 33.20 9.49
C SER A 15 2.78 34.13 10.47
N ILE A 16 1.58 34.58 10.14
CA ILE A 16 0.67 35.24 11.08
C ILE A 16 0.54 34.31 12.29
N LEU A 17 1.20 34.69 13.38
CA LEU A 17 0.96 34.13 14.69
C LEU A 17 0.01 35.11 15.36
N VAL A 18 -1.28 34.79 15.33
CA VAL A 18 -2.27 35.44 16.21
C VAL A 18 -1.97 34.97 17.63
N THR A 19 -0.92 35.52 18.24
CA THR A 19 -0.79 35.54 19.70
C THR A 19 -1.46 36.80 20.20
N GLN A 20 -2.78 36.86 20.07
CA GLN A 20 -3.55 37.32 21.22
C GLN A 20 -3.78 36.10 22.10
N THR A 21 -2.73 35.69 22.82
CA THR A 21 -2.95 35.13 24.14
C THR A 21 -3.30 36.32 25.01
N THR A 22 -4.55 36.80 24.94
CA THR A 22 -5.16 37.19 26.21
C THR A 22 -5.07 35.90 27.04
N PRO A 23 -4.31 35.87 28.14
CA PRO A 23 -4.53 34.79 29.09
C PRO A 23 -6.02 34.84 29.38
N ILE A 24 -6.74 33.76 29.03
CA ILE A 24 -8.00 33.50 29.68
C ILE A 24 -7.58 33.32 31.14
N ASN A 25 -7.62 34.40 31.91
CA ASN A 25 -7.78 34.30 33.34
C ASN A 25 -9.21 33.74 33.53
N ALA A 26 -9.36 32.45 33.24
CA ALA A 26 -10.41 31.67 33.87
C ALA A 26 -9.86 31.43 35.27
N ASP A 27 -10.43 32.15 36.24
CA ASP A 27 -10.27 31.82 37.64
C ASP A 27 -10.55 30.31 37.83
N ASP A 28 -9.80 29.68 38.73
CA ASP A 28 -9.54 28.24 38.92
C ASP A 28 -10.75 27.30 39.16
N TRP A 29 -11.78 27.25 38.30
CA TRP A 29 -12.95 26.38 38.52
C TRP A 29 -13.48 25.68 37.26
N ASP A 30 -14.06 24.49 37.45
CA ASP A 30 -14.56 23.60 36.39
C ASP A 30 -16.08 23.45 36.40
N TYR A 31 -16.71 23.56 37.57
CA TYR A 31 -18.15 23.36 37.74
C TYR A 31 -18.81 24.45 38.57
N TRP A 32 -20.07 24.71 38.25
CA TRP A 32 -21.01 25.28 39.21
C TRP A 32 -21.55 24.17 40.10
N ALA A 33 -21.66 24.45 41.40
CA ALA A 33 -22.37 23.60 42.34
C ALA A 33 -23.38 24.41 43.13
N VAL A 34 -24.60 23.88 43.26
CA VAL A 34 -25.65 24.46 44.07
C VAL A 34 -26.00 23.46 45.16
N LYS A 35 -26.01 23.90 46.41
CA LYS A 35 -26.44 23.07 47.53
C LYS A 35 -27.46 23.81 48.38
N GLN A 36 -28.39 23.05 48.95
CA GLN A 36 -29.28 23.59 49.97
C GLN A 36 -28.46 23.88 51.22
N ASN A 37 -28.56 25.10 51.75
CA ASN A 37 -27.88 25.47 52.98
C ASN A 37 -28.51 24.70 54.16
N ALA A 38 -27.68 24.05 54.97
CA ALA A 38 -28.11 23.12 56.02
C ALA A 38 -28.54 23.81 57.33
N ASP A 39 -28.30 25.11 57.49
CA ASP A 39 -28.63 25.81 58.73
C ASP A 39 -30.13 26.11 58.80
N ALA A 40 -30.78 25.61 59.86
CA ALA A 40 -32.22 25.69 60.13
C ALA A 40 -32.80 27.10 60.32
N THR A 41 -32.07 28.15 59.93
CA THR A 41 -32.40 29.57 60.12
C THR A 41 -32.74 30.31 58.81
N GLY A 42 -33.05 29.59 57.73
CA GLY A 42 -33.59 30.21 56.52
C GLY A 42 -32.52 30.95 55.70
N LYS A 43 -31.53 30.21 55.21
CA LYS A 43 -30.54 30.72 54.25
C LYS A 43 -30.53 29.93 52.95
N GLY A 44 -31.69 29.79 52.30
CA GLY A 44 -31.86 29.33 50.91
C GLY A 44 -30.80 28.37 50.34
N TYR A 45 -30.15 28.79 49.25
CA TYR A 45 -29.20 27.99 48.48
C TYR A 45 -27.84 28.66 48.40
N ASP A 46 -26.80 27.87 48.58
CA ASP A 46 -25.41 28.30 48.43
C ASP A 46 -24.93 27.92 47.02
N PHE A 47 -24.37 28.91 46.34
CA PHE A 47 -23.88 28.80 44.97
C PHE A 47 -22.35 28.84 44.96
N TYR A 48 -21.72 27.81 44.41
CA TYR A 48 -20.27 27.64 44.39
C TYR A 48 -19.74 27.55 42.97
N THR A 49 -18.51 28.01 42.79
CA THR A 49 -17.62 27.51 41.75
C THR A 49 -16.69 26.46 42.35
N VAL A 50 -16.50 25.33 41.67
CA VAL A 50 -15.73 24.18 42.18
C VAL A 50 -14.65 23.79 41.18
N ASN A 51 -13.43 23.65 41.66
CA ASN A 51 -12.32 23.05 40.92
C ASN A 51 -12.40 21.52 41.04
N ASN A 52 -12.43 20.82 39.91
CA ASN A 52 -12.52 19.37 39.86
C ASN A 52 -11.27 18.68 40.37
N ASP A 53 -10.10 19.23 40.05
CA ASP A 53 -8.81 18.60 40.30
C ASP A 53 -8.39 18.73 41.77
N THR A 54 -8.69 19.87 42.40
CA THR A 54 -8.37 20.11 43.81
C THR A 54 -9.54 19.83 44.75
N GLY A 55 -10.77 19.81 44.24
CA GLY A 55 -11.99 19.75 45.03
C GLY A 55 -12.30 21.04 45.79
N GLU A 56 -11.56 22.12 45.52
CA GLU A 56 -11.76 23.41 46.18
C GLU A 56 -13.06 24.07 45.71
N ALA A 57 -13.90 24.47 46.65
CA ALA A 57 -15.19 25.11 46.39
C ALA A 57 -15.18 26.55 46.92
N THR A 58 -15.35 27.51 46.04
CA THR A 58 -15.47 28.94 46.38
C THR A 58 -16.94 29.32 46.43
N LEU A 59 -17.42 29.75 47.61
CA LEU A 59 -18.79 30.29 47.75
C LEU A 59 -18.87 31.62 46.99
N ARG A 60 -19.81 31.70 46.02
CA ARG A 60 -20.09 32.92 45.26
C ARG A 60 -21.18 33.74 45.92
N ASP A 61 -22.30 33.10 46.22
CA ASP A 61 -23.40 33.77 46.90
C ASP A 61 -24.28 32.77 47.66
N THR A 62 -25.03 33.27 48.64
CA THR A 62 -26.08 32.55 49.35
C THR A 62 -27.40 33.29 49.12
N LYS A 63 -28.29 32.71 48.34
CA LYS A 63 -29.55 33.35 47.97
C LYS A 63 -30.75 32.67 48.59
N CYS A 64 -31.59 33.46 49.25
CA CYS A 64 -32.86 33.04 49.82
C CYS A 64 -34.01 33.63 49.01
N TRP A 65 -34.81 32.75 48.42
CA TRP A 65 -36.12 33.09 47.87
C TRP A 65 -37.16 32.84 48.95
N VAL A 66 -37.77 33.89 49.47
CA VAL A 66 -38.65 33.82 50.65
C VAL A 66 -40.06 33.44 50.24
N MET A 67 -40.63 32.42 50.89
CA MET A 67 -42.03 32.04 50.72
C MET A 67 -42.93 32.94 51.58
N PRO A 68 -43.73 33.84 50.99
CA PRO A 68 -44.52 34.82 51.75
C PRO A 68 -45.55 34.15 52.67
N ASN A 69 -46.07 33.00 52.25
CA ASN A 69 -47.13 32.27 52.95
C ASN A 69 -46.63 31.30 54.03
N TYR A 70 -45.31 31.12 54.17
CA TYR A 70 -44.68 30.16 55.10
C TYR A 70 -43.75 30.88 56.10
N GLY A 71 -44.23 31.98 56.69
CA GLY A 71 -43.53 32.64 57.79
C GLY A 71 -42.16 33.24 57.42
N GLY A 72 -41.93 33.56 56.14
CA GLY A 72 -40.66 34.12 55.68
C GLY A 72 -39.52 33.09 55.64
N MET A 73 -39.83 31.80 55.57
CA MET A 73 -38.84 30.77 55.31
C MET A 73 -38.38 30.80 53.85
N CYS A 74 -37.13 30.43 53.59
CA CYS A 74 -36.64 30.28 52.22
C CYS A 74 -37.23 29.02 51.57
N GLU A 75 -37.36 29.06 50.23
CA GLU A 75 -37.73 27.90 49.43
C GLU A 75 -36.76 26.74 49.63
N THR A 76 -37.31 25.52 49.60
CA THR A 76 -36.58 24.27 49.84
C THR A 76 -36.96 23.24 48.77
N GLY A 77 -36.05 22.28 48.52
CA GLY A 77 -36.28 21.21 47.55
C GLY A 77 -35.67 21.49 46.17
N LEU A 78 -34.34 21.36 46.06
CA LEU A 78 -33.67 21.38 44.74
C LEU A 78 -34.13 20.18 43.91
N GLY A 79 -34.78 20.43 42.78
CA GLY A 79 -34.92 19.43 41.72
C GLY A 79 -33.60 19.22 40.97
N SER A 80 -33.41 18.04 40.36
CA SER A 80 -32.19 17.70 39.61
C SER A 80 -31.88 18.64 38.44
N ASP A 81 -32.90 19.34 37.92
CA ASP A 81 -32.82 20.16 36.70
C ASP A 81 -33.05 21.65 37.02
N SER A 82 -32.89 22.05 38.28
CA SER A 82 -33.18 23.41 38.75
C SER A 82 -32.12 24.44 38.33
N ALA A 83 -31.00 24.01 37.74
CA ALA A 83 -29.93 24.91 37.34
C ALA A 83 -29.25 24.45 36.05
N TYR A 84 -28.85 25.40 35.21
CA TYR A 84 -27.99 25.15 34.06
C TYR A 84 -27.11 26.38 33.79
N VAL A 85 -25.99 26.20 33.09
CA VAL A 85 -25.15 27.33 32.65
C VAL A 85 -25.55 27.69 31.23
N ASP A 86 -25.90 28.96 30.98
CA ASP A 86 -26.19 29.40 29.63
C ASP A 86 -24.91 29.39 28.79
N PRO A 87 -24.88 28.65 27.67
CA PRO A 87 -23.67 28.50 26.89
C PRO A 87 -23.27 29.76 26.12
N THR A 88 -24.17 30.75 26.02
CA THR A 88 -23.91 32.00 25.29
C THR A 88 -23.38 33.08 26.22
N SER A 89 -24.00 33.26 27.39
CA SER A 89 -23.59 34.28 28.36
C SER A 89 -22.63 33.77 29.42
N GLY A 90 -22.57 32.46 29.65
CA GLY A 90 -21.82 31.87 30.78
C GLY A 90 -22.52 32.05 32.14
N ASP A 91 -23.70 32.67 32.16
CA ASP A 91 -24.45 32.89 33.40
C ASP A 91 -24.99 31.58 33.96
N LEU A 92 -25.02 31.45 35.27
CA LEU A 92 -25.77 30.38 35.92
C LEU A 92 -27.25 30.73 35.92
N TRP A 93 -28.07 29.95 35.24
CA TRP A 93 -29.52 30.01 35.32
C TRP A 93 -30.02 29.07 36.42
N PHE A 94 -30.97 29.55 37.22
CA PHE A 94 -31.57 28.84 38.34
C PHE A 94 -33.09 29.02 38.33
N THR A 95 -33.82 27.91 38.45
CA THR A 95 -35.28 27.89 38.59
C THR A 95 -35.62 27.49 40.02
N THR A 96 -36.42 28.30 40.68
CA THR A 96 -36.84 28.04 42.06
C THR A 96 -37.93 26.95 42.10
N PRO A 97 -38.17 26.31 43.26
CA PRO A 97 -39.33 25.43 43.45
C PRO A 97 -40.69 26.06 43.12
N ALA A 98 -40.83 27.39 43.21
CA ALA A 98 -42.02 28.12 42.77
C ALA A 98 -42.08 28.41 41.25
N ASN A 99 -41.14 27.88 40.46
CA ASN A 99 -40.97 28.11 39.03
C ASN A 99 -40.60 29.55 38.64
N GLU A 100 -39.94 30.29 39.53
CA GLU A 100 -39.34 31.59 39.18
C GLU A 100 -37.93 31.37 38.63
N ILE A 101 -37.51 32.15 37.63
CA ILE A 101 -36.21 32.02 36.98
C ILE A 101 -35.32 33.20 37.33
N TYR A 102 -34.09 32.90 37.72
CA TYR A 102 -33.04 33.88 37.97
C TYR A 102 -31.78 33.49 37.20
N SER A 103 -30.96 34.47 36.84
CA SER A 103 -29.60 34.22 36.34
C SER A 103 -28.56 34.93 37.21
N TYR A 104 -27.43 34.30 37.46
CA TYR A 104 -26.27 34.88 38.13
C TYR A 104 -25.13 35.06 37.14
N ASN A 105 -24.67 36.30 36.99
CA ASN A 105 -23.51 36.62 36.16
C ASN A 105 -22.25 36.65 37.02
N LEU A 106 -21.30 35.76 36.71
CA LEU A 106 -20.08 35.58 37.50
C LEU A 106 -19.12 36.76 37.40
N GLU A 107 -19.04 37.41 36.24
CA GLU A 107 -18.09 38.51 36.02
C GLU A 107 -18.48 39.76 36.81
N THR A 108 -19.78 39.95 37.04
CA THR A 108 -20.33 41.12 37.72
C THR A 108 -20.80 40.83 39.14
N ASP A 109 -20.82 39.56 39.56
CA ASP A 109 -21.42 39.08 40.81
C ASP A 109 -22.85 39.62 41.03
N THR A 110 -23.68 39.59 39.98
CA THR A 110 -25.06 40.10 40.03
C THR A 110 -26.10 39.04 39.70
N TRP A 111 -27.20 39.08 40.46
CA TRP A 111 -28.42 38.35 40.13
C TRP A 111 -29.36 39.19 39.27
N THR A 112 -29.91 38.57 38.25
CA THR A 112 -30.98 39.12 37.42
C THR A 112 -32.23 38.24 37.56
N ASP A 113 -33.37 38.87 37.84
CA ASP A 113 -34.69 38.24 37.76
C ASP A 113 -35.08 38.11 36.28
N ARG A 114 -35.44 36.89 35.87
CA ARG A 114 -35.81 36.54 34.49
C ARG A 114 -37.31 36.22 34.35
N GLY A 115 -38.09 36.41 35.42
CA GLY A 115 -39.52 36.15 35.48
C GLY A 115 -39.85 34.66 35.71
N ASP A 116 -41.10 34.29 35.48
CA ASP A 116 -41.59 32.93 35.70
C ASP A 116 -41.22 31.99 34.55
N GLU A 117 -41.13 30.70 34.85
CA GLU A 117 -40.92 29.67 33.85
C GLU A 117 -42.03 29.74 32.79
N TRP A 118 -41.64 29.91 31.52
CA TRP A 118 -42.53 30.02 30.37
C TRP A 118 -43.41 28.77 30.12
N ARG A 119 -43.24 27.72 30.92
CA ARG A 119 -43.97 26.44 30.87
C ARG A 119 -45.34 26.51 31.56
N GLY A 120 -46.21 27.41 31.11
CA GLY A 120 -47.64 27.37 31.49
C GLY A 120 -48.37 26.06 31.08
N ASN A 121 -49.70 26.09 30.90
CA ASN A 121 -50.55 24.94 30.51
C ASN A 121 -50.28 24.35 29.09
N TYR A 122 -49.11 24.57 28.49
CA TYR A 122 -48.79 24.13 27.14
C TYR A 122 -48.46 22.64 27.09
N THR A 123 -49.10 21.92 26.16
CA THR A 123 -48.81 20.51 25.87
C THR A 123 -47.56 20.41 25.01
N VAL A 124 -46.47 19.89 25.60
CA VAL A 124 -45.17 19.46 25.04
C VAL A 124 -44.88 19.90 23.59
N VAL A 125 -44.02 20.91 23.45
CA VAL A 125 -43.34 21.24 22.19
C VAL A 125 -42.40 20.07 21.84
N LYS A 126 -42.41 19.60 20.58
CA LYS A 126 -41.51 18.54 20.10
C LYS A 126 -40.09 18.78 20.64
N PRO A 127 -39.43 17.78 21.27
CA PRO A 127 -38.15 18.02 21.91
C PRO A 127 -37.15 18.51 20.86
N ARG A 128 -36.47 19.62 21.17
CA ARG A 128 -35.27 20.01 20.43
C ARG A 128 -34.26 18.88 20.61
N SER A 129 -33.38 18.66 19.62
CA SER A 129 -32.26 17.74 19.82
C SER A 129 -31.50 18.17 21.07
N SER A 130 -31.33 17.24 22.01
CA SER A 130 -30.69 17.46 23.29
C SER A 130 -29.40 16.66 23.37
N VAL A 131 -28.44 17.18 24.14
CA VAL A 131 -27.30 16.40 24.62
C VAL A 131 -27.72 15.78 25.95
N SER A 132 -27.68 14.46 26.05
CA SER A 132 -28.06 13.74 27.27
C SER A 132 -26.99 12.71 27.63
N ASN A 133 -26.63 12.65 28.91
CA ASN A 133 -25.78 11.59 29.44
C ASN A 133 -26.64 10.41 29.89
N THR A 134 -26.18 9.19 29.62
CA THR A 134 -26.78 7.96 30.13
C THR A 134 -26.04 7.46 31.36
N SER A 135 -26.69 6.62 32.17
CA SER A 135 -26.11 6.06 33.39
C SER A 135 -24.86 5.21 33.16
N ASP A 136 -24.65 4.71 31.94
CA ASP A 136 -23.47 3.94 31.53
C ASP A 136 -22.29 4.84 31.08
N GLY A 137 -22.42 6.16 31.20
CA GLY A 137 -21.42 7.14 30.79
C GLY A 137 -21.43 7.49 29.30
N SER A 138 -22.39 6.98 28.51
CA SER A 138 -22.52 7.39 27.11
C SER A 138 -23.10 8.80 26.98
N ILE A 139 -22.72 9.50 25.91
CA ILE A 139 -23.25 10.81 25.54
C ILE A 139 -24.06 10.64 24.26
N ASN A 140 -25.34 11.00 24.30
CA ASN A 140 -26.24 10.95 23.14
C ASN A 140 -26.59 12.36 22.67
N ILE A 141 -26.66 12.55 21.36
CA ILE A 141 -27.20 13.75 20.71
C ILE A 141 -28.37 13.28 19.85
N GLY A 142 -29.58 13.74 20.15
CA GLY A 142 -30.79 13.25 19.50
C GLY A 142 -32.09 13.81 20.06
N SER A 143 -33.21 13.32 19.55
CA SER A 143 -34.56 13.72 19.99
C SER A 143 -35.34 12.48 20.41
N GLY A 144 -35.58 12.34 21.72
CA GLY A 144 -36.29 11.18 22.26
C GLY A 144 -35.52 9.88 22.00
N SER A 145 -36.12 8.94 21.26
CA SER A 145 -35.48 7.68 20.87
C SER A 145 -34.61 7.76 19.62
N ASP A 146 -34.64 8.88 18.90
CA ASP A 146 -33.86 9.07 17.68
C ASP A 146 -32.46 9.59 18.03
N ILE A 147 -31.46 8.71 17.93
CA ILE A 147 -30.06 9.00 18.24
C ILE A 147 -29.34 9.37 16.95
N LEU A 148 -28.89 10.62 16.86
CA LEU A 148 -28.10 11.11 15.73
C LEU A 148 -26.62 10.81 15.91
N LEU A 149 -26.09 11.05 17.12
CA LEU A 149 -24.72 10.74 17.50
C LEU A 149 -24.69 10.12 18.90
N LYS A 150 -23.87 9.09 19.09
CA LYS A 150 -23.60 8.52 20.41
C LYS A 150 -22.11 8.29 20.60
N LYS A 151 -21.55 8.80 21.69
CA LYS A 151 -20.24 8.39 22.20
C LYS A 151 -20.45 7.39 23.32
N THR A 152 -20.01 6.16 23.14
CA THR A 152 -20.07 5.13 24.18
C THR A 152 -18.99 5.36 25.24
N SER A 153 -19.16 4.77 26.43
CA SER A 153 -18.11 4.74 27.46
C SER A 153 -16.87 3.94 27.06
N SER A 154 -16.98 3.06 26.05
CA SER A 154 -15.83 2.37 25.44
C SER A 154 -15.05 3.23 24.42
N GLY A 155 -15.48 4.48 24.21
CA GLY A 155 -14.84 5.43 23.30
C GLY A 155 -15.26 5.32 21.82
N GLU A 156 -16.33 4.57 21.53
CA GLU A 156 -16.87 4.41 20.17
C GLU A 156 -17.82 5.57 19.83
N TYR A 157 -17.68 6.14 18.64
CA TYR A 157 -18.58 7.14 18.11
C TYR A 157 -19.49 6.51 17.07
N HIS A 158 -20.80 6.61 17.27
CA HIS A 158 -21.85 6.08 16.41
C HIS A 158 -22.60 7.23 15.74
N ILE A 159 -22.82 7.14 14.43
CA ILE A 159 -23.62 8.10 13.64
C ILE A 159 -24.90 7.43 13.15
N GLY A 160 -26.04 7.82 13.71
CA GLY A 160 -27.36 7.27 13.40
C GLY A 160 -27.66 5.91 14.05
N GLN A 161 -28.92 5.45 13.91
CA GLN A 161 -29.41 4.19 14.47
C GLN A 161 -28.76 2.94 13.85
N ASN A 162 -28.57 2.93 12.52
CA ASN A 162 -27.70 1.98 11.83
C ASN A 162 -26.34 2.64 11.66
N SER A 163 -25.49 2.48 12.66
CA SER A 163 -24.38 3.39 12.86
C SER A 163 -23.25 3.20 11.86
N LEU A 164 -22.73 4.31 11.31
CA LEU A 164 -21.30 4.36 10.99
C LEU A 164 -20.56 4.55 12.32
N VAL A 165 -19.67 3.60 12.64
CA VAL A 165 -18.93 3.60 13.90
C VAL A 165 -17.47 3.95 13.65
N SER A 166 -16.93 4.84 14.47
CA SER A 166 -15.53 5.21 14.47
C SER A 166 -14.92 5.02 15.87
N LYS A 167 -13.69 4.49 15.92
CA LYS A 167 -12.95 4.31 17.18
C LYS A 167 -11.46 4.43 16.94
N GLU A 168 -10.80 5.28 17.72
CA GLU A 168 -9.35 5.38 17.73
C GLU A 168 -8.77 4.31 18.67
N GLU A 169 -7.85 3.49 18.14
CA GLU A 169 -7.12 2.50 18.93
C GLU A 169 -5.66 2.46 18.47
N SER A 170 -4.72 2.76 19.39
CA SER A 170 -3.28 2.55 19.22
C SER A 170 -2.74 3.06 17.86
N ASN A 171 -3.08 4.31 17.49
CA ASN A 171 -2.72 4.99 16.24
C ASN A 171 -3.52 4.58 14.99
N THR A 172 -4.58 3.79 15.12
CA THR A 172 -5.46 3.43 14.00
C THR A 172 -6.84 4.01 14.23
N GLN A 173 -7.35 4.75 13.23
CA GLN A 173 -8.76 5.08 13.16
C GLN A 173 -9.52 3.91 12.55
N LYS A 174 -10.30 3.20 13.36
CA LYS A 174 -11.18 2.13 12.89
C LYS A 174 -12.51 2.73 12.42
N LEU A 175 -13.05 2.16 11.34
CA LEU A 175 -14.34 2.51 10.76
C LEU A 175 -15.09 1.23 10.39
N TRP A 176 -16.35 1.09 10.81
CA TRP A 176 -17.22 -0.02 10.43
C TRP A 176 -18.70 0.37 10.49
N GLY A 177 -19.55 -0.35 9.75
CA GLY A 177 -21.00 -0.19 9.86
C GLY A 177 -21.59 -1.14 10.88
N THR A 178 -22.67 -0.74 11.54
CA THR A 178 -23.52 -1.65 12.33
C THR A 178 -25.00 -1.51 11.97
N ASP A 179 -25.75 -2.59 12.10
CA ASP A 179 -27.22 -2.52 12.12
C ASP A 179 -27.74 -2.01 13.48
N SER A 180 -29.06 -1.85 13.60
CA SER A 180 -29.73 -1.41 14.83
C SER A 180 -29.57 -2.36 16.02
N SER A 181 -29.14 -3.60 15.77
CA SER A 181 -28.87 -4.61 16.80
C SER A 181 -27.40 -4.63 17.22
N GLY A 182 -26.55 -3.80 16.59
CA GLY A 182 -25.12 -3.73 16.85
C GLY A 182 -24.27 -4.75 16.08
N ASN A 183 -24.87 -5.51 15.15
CA ASN A 183 -24.10 -6.44 14.31
C ASN A 183 -23.33 -5.68 13.26
N LYS A 184 -22.09 -6.10 12.99
CA LYS A 184 -21.27 -5.48 11.94
C LYS A 184 -21.84 -5.76 10.56
N ILE A 185 -21.92 -4.71 9.73
CA ILE A 185 -22.37 -4.78 8.34
C ILE A 185 -21.32 -4.15 7.41
N PRO A 186 -21.30 -4.54 6.12
CA PRO A 186 -20.43 -3.90 5.14
C PRO A 186 -20.72 -2.41 4.96
N ILE A 187 -19.67 -1.63 4.69
CA ILE A 187 -19.81 -0.24 4.22
C ILE A 187 -19.72 -0.27 2.71
N ASN A 188 -20.78 0.14 2.04
CA ASN A 188 -20.79 0.33 0.58
C ASN A 188 -20.76 1.83 0.27
N ILE A 189 -19.83 2.25 -0.58
CA ILE A 189 -19.84 3.58 -1.18
C ILE A 189 -20.66 3.49 -2.47
N VAL A 190 -21.82 4.16 -2.48
CA VAL A 190 -22.77 4.17 -3.60
C VAL A 190 -22.78 5.58 -4.20
N ASP A 191 -22.96 5.69 -5.51
CA ASP A 191 -23.01 6.95 -6.27
C ASP A 191 -21.72 7.80 -6.23
N SER A 192 -20.64 7.28 -5.64
CA SER A 192 -19.31 7.91 -5.57
C SER A 192 -18.21 6.84 -5.52
N GLU A 193 -16.95 7.27 -5.58
CA GLU A 193 -15.77 6.40 -5.48
C GLU A 193 -15.02 6.66 -4.16
N LEU A 194 -14.47 5.62 -3.56
CA LEU A 194 -13.49 5.77 -2.48
C LEU A 194 -12.20 6.35 -3.06
N GLN A 195 -11.78 7.52 -2.56
CA GLN A 195 -10.57 8.21 -3.00
C GLN A 195 -9.52 8.28 -1.89
N ILE A 196 -8.24 8.19 -2.27
CA ILE A 196 -7.09 8.53 -1.44
C ILE A 196 -6.34 9.64 -2.17
N ASP A 197 -6.21 10.81 -1.54
CA ASP A 197 -5.59 12.01 -2.13
C ASP A 197 -6.16 12.36 -3.53
N GLY A 198 -7.48 12.26 -3.67
CA GLY A 198 -8.20 12.52 -4.92
C GLY A 198 -8.08 11.42 -5.97
N THR A 199 -7.37 10.32 -5.68
CA THR A 199 -7.22 9.18 -6.59
C THR A 199 -8.18 8.05 -6.23
N GLY A 200 -8.97 7.62 -7.21
CA GLY A 200 -9.93 6.52 -7.08
C GLY A 200 -9.27 5.17 -6.81
N VAL A 201 -9.59 4.55 -5.67
CA VAL A 201 -9.03 3.24 -5.28
C VAL A 201 -9.50 2.15 -6.24
N GLN A 202 -10.76 2.17 -6.65
CA GLN A 202 -11.32 1.16 -7.56
C GLN A 202 -10.69 1.28 -8.96
N SER A 203 -10.47 2.52 -9.44
CA SER A 203 -9.76 2.78 -10.69
C SER A 203 -8.33 2.21 -10.69
N GLN A 204 -7.56 2.41 -9.62
CA GLN A 204 -6.22 1.84 -9.51
C GLN A 204 -6.22 0.31 -9.49
N ILE A 205 -7.18 -0.31 -8.79
CA ILE A 205 -7.34 -1.78 -8.77
C ILE A 205 -7.61 -2.31 -10.18
N THR A 206 -8.52 -1.68 -10.91
CA THR A 206 -8.87 -2.07 -12.29
C THR A 206 -7.68 -1.89 -13.26
N SER A 207 -6.92 -0.81 -13.11
CA SER A 207 -5.70 -0.56 -13.89
C SER A 207 -4.65 -1.65 -13.65
N ASN A 208 -4.39 -1.99 -12.38
CA ASN A 208 -3.47 -3.05 -12.02
C ASN A 208 -3.92 -4.41 -12.57
N ALA A 209 -5.21 -4.73 -12.48
CA ALA A 209 -5.75 -5.96 -13.06
C ALA A 209 -5.51 -6.04 -14.58
N THR A 210 -5.70 -4.93 -15.30
CA THR A 210 -5.43 -4.84 -16.74
C THR A 210 -3.95 -5.09 -17.05
N ASN A 211 -3.04 -4.46 -16.29
CA ASN A 211 -1.60 -4.64 -16.45
C ASN A 211 -1.17 -6.09 -16.19
N ILE A 212 -1.76 -6.75 -15.19
CA ILE A 212 -1.50 -8.15 -14.88
C ILE A 212 -1.91 -9.05 -16.07
N THR A 213 -3.10 -8.82 -16.64
CA THR A 213 -3.55 -9.58 -17.83
C THR A 213 -2.64 -9.37 -19.04
N SER A 214 -2.14 -8.14 -19.25
CA SER A 214 -1.16 -7.86 -20.32
C SER A 214 0.12 -8.65 -20.11
N ASN A 215 0.68 -8.60 -18.89
CA ASN A 215 1.91 -9.34 -18.56
C ASN A 215 1.75 -10.86 -18.74
N ASP A 216 0.59 -11.42 -18.39
CA ASP A 216 0.29 -12.84 -18.58
C ASP A 216 0.31 -13.24 -20.08
N THR A 217 -0.20 -12.35 -20.94
CA THR A 217 -0.18 -12.53 -22.40
C THR A 217 1.25 -12.48 -22.96
N ASP A 218 2.06 -11.54 -22.48
CA ASP A 218 3.46 -11.40 -22.90
C ASP A 218 4.31 -12.61 -22.46
N ILE A 219 4.10 -13.09 -21.22
CA ILE A 219 4.77 -14.29 -20.70
C ILE A 219 4.41 -15.51 -21.57
N SER A 220 3.14 -15.69 -21.90
CA SER A 220 2.68 -16.80 -22.74
C SER A 220 3.28 -16.75 -24.16
N SER A 221 3.42 -15.54 -24.72
CA SER A 221 4.06 -15.33 -26.03
C SER A 221 5.55 -15.65 -25.97
N ASN A 222 6.25 -15.21 -24.93
CA ASN A 222 7.66 -15.53 -24.71
C ASN A 222 7.89 -17.03 -24.53
N ALA A 223 7.03 -17.73 -23.79
CA ALA A 223 7.10 -19.18 -23.65
C ALA A 223 6.97 -19.90 -25.01
N SER A 224 6.04 -19.46 -25.85
CA SER A 224 5.85 -20.00 -27.20
C SER A 224 7.08 -19.78 -28.09
N ASN A 225 7.66 -18.57 -28.05
CA ASN A 225 8.87 -18.25 -28.81
C ASN A 225 10.08 -19.08 -28.35
N ILE A 226 10.22 -19.31 -27.04
CA ILE A 226 11.29 -20.16 -26.47
C ILE A 226 11.13 -21.60 -26.99
N SER A 227 9.92 -22.16 -26.98
CA SER A 227 9.66 -23.50 -27.51
C SER A 227 9.95 -23.63 -29.02
N SER A 228 9.65 -22.58 -29.80
CA SER A 228 10.03 -22.55 -31.22
C SER A 228 11.53 -22.57 -31.41
N ASN A 229 12.25 -21.72 -30.67
CA ASN A 229 13.71 -21.65 -30.72
C ASN A 229 14.36 -22.99 -30.33
N ASP A 230 13.82 -23.68 -29.32
CA ASP A 230 14.30 -25.02 -28.91
C ASP A 230 14.18 -26.04 -30.06
N THR A 231 13.06 -26.01 -30.78
CA THR A 231 12.83 -26.87 -31.96
C THR A 231 13.81 -26.57 -33.10
N ASP A 232 14.07 -25.28 -33.36
CA ASP A 232 15.01 -24.86 -34.40
C ASP A 232 16.45 -25.24 -34.03
N ILE A 233 16.84 -25.08 -32.77
CA ILE A 233 18.15 -25.49 -32.25
C ILE A 233 18.34 -27.01 -32.41
N ALA A 234 17.33 -27.81 -32.05
CA ALA A 234 17.38 -29.27 -32.22
C ALA A 234 17.52 -29.67 -33.69
N SER A 235 16.81 -29.00 -34.60
CA SER A 235 16.91 -29.24 -36.04
C SER A 235 18.31 -28.90 -36.58
N ASN A 236 18.87 -27.76 -36.15
CA ASN A 236 20.23 -27.37 -36.52
C ASN A 236 21.27 -28.37 -36.02
N ALA A 237 21.12 -28.87 -34.78
CA ALA A 237 22.01 -29.89 -34.24
C ALA A 237 21.97 -31.19 -35.08
N SER A 238 20.78 -31.63 -35.51
CA SER A 238 20.64 -32.80 -36.38
C SER A 238 21.30 -32.58 -37.75
N ASN A 239 21.12 -31.40 -38.34
CA ASN A 239 21.72 -31.08 -39.64
C ASN A 239 23.25 -31.03 -39.56
N ILE A 240 23.81 -30.48 -38.49
CA ILE A 240 25.26 -30.48 -38.23
C ILE A 240 25.78 -31.91 -38.13
N SER A 241 25.09 -32.79 -37.39
CA SER A 241 25.48 -34.20 -37.28
C SER A 241 25.43 -34.95 -38.62
N SER A 242 24.46 -34.64 -39.49
CA SER A 242 24.39 -35.21 -40.84
C SER A 242 25.58 -34.75 -41.68
N ASN A 243 25.87 -33.45 -41.68
CA ASN A 243 27.00 -32.90 -42.42
C ASN A 243 28.34 -33.48 -41.96
N ASP A 244 28.52 -33.72 -40.65
CA ASP A 244 29.72 -34.36 -40.11
C ASP A 244 29.91 -35.79 -40.66
N THR A 245 28.81 -36.55 -40.77
CA THR A 245 28.81 -37.91 -41.36
C THR A 245 29.16 -37.87 -42.86
N ASP A 246 28.61 -36.91 -43.60
CA ASP A 246 28.88 -36.74 -45.03
C ASP A 246 30.34 -36.33 -45.27
N ILE A 247 30.87 -35.43 -44.44
CA ILE A 247 32.29 -35.01 -44.49
C ILE A 247 33.21 -36.20 -44.23
N ALA A 248 32.93 -37.00 -43.20
CA ALA A 248 33.71 -38.20 -42.89
C ALA A 248 33.69 -39.21 -44.06
N SER A 249 32.52 -39.41 -44.68
CA SER A 249 32.38 -40.29 -45.85
C SER A 249 33.17 -39.78 -47.05
N ASN A 250 33.12 -38.48 -47.32
CA ASN A 250 33.91 -37.85 -48.37
C ASN A 250 35.42 -37.98 -48.12
N ALA A 251 35.88 -37.80 -46.88
CA ALA A 251 37.28 -37.99 -46.51
C ALA A 251 37.75 -39.45 -46.76
N SER A 252 36.91 -40.44 -46.45
CA SER A 252 37.19 -41.85 -46.75
C SER A 252 37.30 -42.10 -48.26
N ASN A 253 36.35 -41.58 -49.05
CA ASN A 253 36.35 -41.73 -50.51
C ASN A 253 37.59 -41.08 -51.14
N ILE A 254 37.99 -39.89 -50.68
CA ILE A 254 39.23 -39.22 -51.12
C ILE A 254 40.45 -40.10 -50.83
N SER A 255 40.53 -40.69 -49.64
CA SER A 255 41.64 -41.57 -49.24
C SER A 255 41.71 -42.85 -50.08
N SER A 256 40.55 -43.44 -50.44
CA SER A 256 40.48 -44.57 -51.36
C SER A 256 40.95 -44.18 -52.76
N ASN A 257 40.48 -43.05 -53.29
CA ASN A 257 40.92 -42.55 -54.60
C ASN A 257 42.44 -42.29 -54.64
N ASP A 258 43.02 -41.75 -53.57
CA ASP A 258 44.48 -41.54 -53.46
C ASP A 258 45.24 -42.87 -53.56
N THR A 259 44.76 -43.91 -52.90
CA THR A 259 45.33 -45.28 -52.96
C THR A 259 45.24 -45.88 -54.37
N ASP A 260 44.10 -45.71 -55.04
CA ASP A 260 43.88 -46.19 -56.40
C ASP A 260 44.79 -45.46 -57.40
N ILE A 261 44.95 -44.13 -57.25
CA ILE A 261 45.86 -43.32 -58.06
C ILE A 261 47.31 -43.78 -57.88
N ALA A 262 47.76 -44.02 -56.64
CA ALA A 262 49.10 -44.51 -56.36
C ALA A 262 49.35 -45.91 -56.98
N SER A 263 48.35 -46.78 -56.93
CA SER A 263 48.40 -48.11 -57.55
C SER A 263 48.50 -48.02 -59.07
N ASN A 264 47.68 -47.17 -59.69
CA ASN A 264 47.73 -46.90 -61.13
C ASN A 264 49.11 -46.35 -61.55
N ALA A 265 49.70 -45.43 -60.77
CA ALA A 265 51.03 -44.91 -61.04
C ALA A 265 52.12 -46.00 -61.02
N SER A 266 52.06 -46.93 -60.06
CA SER A 266 52.98 -48.08 -60.00
C SER A 266 52.83 -49.02 -61.19
N ASN A 267 51.58 -49.30 -61.60
CA ASN A 267 51.30 -50.13 -62.77
C ASN A 267 51.83 -49.49 -64.06
N ILE A 268 51.65 -48.17 -64.23
CA ILE A 268 52.20 -47.43 -65.38
C ILE A 268 53.73 -47.52 -65.41
N SER A 269 54.40 -47.33 -64.27
CA SER A 269 55.86 -47.45 -64.15
C SER A 269 56.37 -48.86 -64.51
N SER A 270 55.63 -49.90 -64.10
CA SER A 270 55.95 -51.29 -64.43
C SER A 270 55.80 -51.54 -65.94
N ASN A 271 54.69 -51.07 -66.54
CA ASN A 271 54.49 -51.17 -67.98
C ASN A 271 55.59 -50.44 -68.78
N ASP A 272 56.04 -49.26 -68.32
CA ASP A 272 57.12 -48.51 -68.97
C ASP A 272 58.46 -49.28 -68.96
N THR A 273 58.75 -49.96 -67.84
CA THR A 273 59.91 -50.86 -67.71
C THR A 273 59.82 -52.04 -68.68
N ASP A 274 58.66 -52.69 -68.76
CA ASP A 274 58.43 -53.82 -69.67
C ASP A 274 58.57 -53.41 -71.14
N ILE A 275 58.00 -52.25 -71.51
CA ILE A 275 58.12 -51.68 -72.86
C ILE A 275 59.60 -51.41 -73.20
N SER A 276 60.35 -50.79 -72.27
CA SER A 276 61.77 -50.53 -72.45
C SER A 276 62.59 -51.80 -72.66
N ALA A 277 62.31 -52.85 -71.88
CA ALA A 277 62.94 -54.15 -72.03
C ALA A 277 62.63 -54.79 -73.40
N LEU A 278 61.36 -54.74 -73.84
CA LEU A 278 60.95 -55.22 -75.16
C LEU A 278 61.67 -54.48 -76.30
N GLN A 279 61.79 -53.15 -76.20
CA GLN A 279 62.53 -52.34 -77.18
C GLN A 279 64.02 -52.74 -77.25
N GLY A 280 64.65 -53.03 -76.11
CA GLY A 280 66.03 -53.53 -76.05
C GLY A 280 66.20 -54.89 -76.73
N LEU A 281 65.27 -55.82 -76.52
CA LEU A 281 65.26 -57.13 -77.19
C LEU A 281 65.09 -57.00 -78.71
N ILE A 282 64.17 -56.14 -79.17
CA ILE A 282 63.96 -55.86 -80.60
C ILE A 282 65.23 -55.29 -81.24
N SER A 283 65.91 -54.37 -80.54
CA SER A 283 67.17 -53.77 -81.02
C SER A 283 68.28 -54.82 -81.14
N THR A 284 68.42 -55.69 -80.14
CA THR A 284 69.39 -56.80 -80.15
C THR A 284 69.10 -57.79 -81.28
N LYS A 285 67.82 -58.14 -81.50
CA LYS A 285 67.40 -59.05 -82.56
C LYS A 285 67.64 -58.46 -83.96
N SER A 286 67.42 -57.15 -84.14
CA SER A 286 67.64 -56.45 -85.41
C SER A 286 69.13 -56.28 -85.74
N GLY A 287 69.99 -56.09 -84.73
CA GLY A 287 71.45 -56.06 -84.88
C GLY A 287 72.07 -57.44 -85.05
N SER A 288 71.39 -58.50 -84.64
CA SER A 288 71.75 -59.89 -84.92
C SER A 288 71.41 -60.26 -86.36
N THR A 289 72.05 -59.62 -87.33
CA THR A 289 72.18 -60.18 -88.67
C THR A 289 73.15 -61.34 -88.58
N THR A 290 72.66 -62.51 -88.16
CA THR A 290 73.34 -63.77 -88.49
C THR A 290 73.25 -63.92 -90.02
N THR A 291 74.11 -63.23 -90.75
CA THR A 291 74.56 -63.73 -92.04
C THR A 291 75.27 -65.03 -91.72
N ALA A 292 74.57 -66.15 -91.83
CA ALA A 292 75.22 -67.38 -92.23
C ALA A 292 75.92 -67.03 -93.56
N ARG A 293 77.21 -66.71 -93.49
CA ARG A 293 78.09 -66.83 -94.64
C ARG A 293 78.02 -68.30 -94.99
N ILE A 294 77.09 -68.67 -95.86
CA ILE A 294 77.21 -69.92 -96.60
C ILE A 294 78.59 -69.82 -97.23
N GLY A 295 79.46 -70.72 -96.78
CA GLY A 295 80.85 -70.74 -97.15
C GLY A 295 80.99 -70.59 -98.66
N ASP A 296 82.04 -69.88 -99.06
CA ASP A 296 82.64 -70.05 -100.36
C ASP A 296 82.53 -71.53 -100.77
N SER A 297 81.77 -71.81 -101.83
CA SER A 297 81.41 -73.15 -102.29
C SER A 297 82.62 -73.99 -102.73
N THR A 298 83.84 -73.47 -102.56
CA THR A 298 85.10 -74.14 -102.84
C THR A 298 85.85 -74.63 -101.58
N LYS A 299 85.37 -74.31 -100.37
CA LYS A 299 86.01 -74.73 -99.10
C LYS A 299 85.02 -75.50 -98.21
N ASN A 300 85.19 -76.82 -98.13
CA ASN A 300 84.42 -77.72 -97.27
C ASN A 300 84.89 -77.67 -95.80
N THR A 301 85.04 -76.46 -95.25
CA THR A 301 85.44 -76.27 -93.86
C THR A 301 84.71 -75.05 -93.29
N LEU A 302 83.96 -75.24 -92.22
CA LEU A 302 83.31 -74.18 -91.46
C LEU A 302 84.36 -73.48 -90.59
N GLU A 303 84.69 -72.23 -90.91
CA GLU A 303 85.62 -71.42 -90.13
C GLU A 303 84.82 -70.50 -89.21
N ILE A 304 84.74 -70.84 -87.92
CA ILE A 304 84.19 -69.97 -86.87
C ILE A 304 85.35 -69.21 -86.24
N GLY A 305 85.58 -67.98 -86.71
CA GLY A 305 86.48 -67.04 -86.04
C GLY A 305 85.75 -66.28 -84.92
N PRO A 306 86.42 -65.91 -83.82
CA PRO A 306 85.82 -65.03 -82.83
C PRO A 306 85.54 -63.66 -83.46
N THR A 307 84.29 -63.20 -83.34
CA THR A 307 83.93 -61.82 -83.65
C THR A 307 84.39 -60.94 -82.49
N THR A 308 85.42 -60.13 -82.71
CA THR A 308 85.72 -58.98 -81.85
C THR A 308 85.03 -57.74 -82.41
N ASN A 309 83.96 -57.34 -81.70
CA ASN A 309 83.14 -56.12 -81.77
C ASN A 309 82.70 -55.60 -83.13
#